data_AF-A0A1G0E2K7-F1
#
_entry.id   AF-A0A1G0E2K7-F1
#
_cell.length_a   1.000
_cell.length_b   1.000
_cell.length_c   1.000
_cell.angle_alpha   90.00
_cell.angle_beta   90.00
_cell.angle_gamma   90.00
#
_symmetry.space_group_name_H-M   'P 1'
#
loop_
_entity.id
_entity.type
_entity.pdbx_description
1 polymer ?
#
loop_
_entity_poly.entity_id
_entity_poly.type
_entity_poly.pdbx_seq_one_letter_code
_entity_poly.pdbx_strand_id
1 'polypeptide(L)'
;MLCDDAIRDALHTVIETVRVTRPFVIDAWVLLPDHLHCMWTLPDGDADFSTRWKIIKRAVSLVCRENYRRADWVTESKRKHRESTIWQRRFWEHQIRDENDFSRHVDYIHFNPVKHGHVQYAVDWPYSTFHRYVRDGVYAHDWAGAMEAR
;
A
#
# COMPACT_ATOMS: atom_id res chain seq x y z
N MET A 1 5.74 -3.25 -11.50
CA MET A 1 5.66 -4.61 -10.93
C MET A 1 4.49 -4.70 -9.97
N LEU A 2 4.40 -3.89 -8.91
CA LEU A 2 3.28 -4.01 -7.98
C LEU A 2 1.93 -3.57 -8.58
N CYS A 3 1.94 -2.64 -9.54
CA CYS A 3 0.73 -2.23 -10.27
C CYS A 3 0.26 -3.22 -11.35
N ASP A 4 1.04 -4.26 -11.66
CA ASP A 4 0.68 -5.27 -12.65
C ASP A 4 -0.60 -6.00 -12.19
N ASP A 5 -1.52 -6.27 -13.12
CA ASP A 5 -2.87 -6.79 -12.83
C ASP A 5 -2.84 -8.01 -11.90
N ALA A 6 -1.99 -8.99 -12.20
CA ALA A 6 -1.87 -10.21 -11.41
C ALA A 6 -1.44 -9.96 -9.95
N ILE A 7 -0.57 -8.99 -9.69
CA ILE A 7 -0.15 -8.65 -8.32
C ILE A 7 -1.24 -7.84 -7.62
N ARG A 8 -1.84 -6.88 -8.33
CA ARG A 8 -2.92 -6.04 -7.78
C ARG A 8 -4.14 -6.88 -7.39
N ASP A 9 -4.56 -7.79 -8.25
CA ASP A 9 -5.72 -8.66 -8.01
C ASP A 9 -5.44 -9.64 -6.86
N ALA A 10 -4.21 -10.18 -6.80
CA ALA A 10 -3.75 -11.00 -5.69
C ALA A 10 -3.74 -10.20 -4.37
N LEU A 11 -3.24 -8.96 -4.38
CA LEU A 11 -3.23 -8.08 -3.22
C LEU A 11 -4.65 -7.82 -2.71
N HIS A 12 -5.55 -7.41 -3.60
CA HIS A 12 -6.94 -7.13 -3.26
C HIS A 12 -7.61 -8.36 -2.63
N THR A 13 -7.55 -9.50 -3.31
CA THR A 13 -8.17 -10.76 -2.85
C THR A 13 -7.61 -11.20 -1.49
N VAL A 14 -6.29 -11.14 -1.32
CA VAL A 14 -5.63 -11.56 -0.08
C VAL A 14 -5.95 -10.60 1.06
N ILE A 15 -5.97 -9.29 0.82
CA ILE A 15 -6.33 -8.29 1.84
C ILE A 15 -7.74 -8.55 2.34
N GLU A 16 -8.71 -8.71 1.46
CA GLU A 16 -10.09 -9.01 1.83
C GLU A 16 -10.21 -10.33 2.60
N THR A 17 -9.47 -11.37 2.18
CA THR A 17 -9.43 -12.66 2.90
C THR A 17 -8.86 -12.51 4.32
N VAL A 18 -7.79 -11.72 4.49
CA VAL A 18 -7.19 -11.48 5.80
C VAL A 18 -8.14 -10.67 6.69
N ARG A 19 -8.86 -9.70 6.14
CA ARG A 19 -9.84 -8.88 6.88
C ARG A 19 -10.97 -9.70 7.48
N VAL A 20 -11.36 -10.84 6.87
CA VAL A 20 -12.39 -11.74 7.43
C VAL A 20 -11.93 -12.37 8.76
N THR A 21 -10.66 -12.78 8.86
CA THR A 21 -10.15 -13.51 10.05
C THR A 21 -9.39 -12.62 11.02
N ARG A 22 -8.88 -11.48 10.54
CA ARG A 22 -8.08 -10.51 11.29
C ARG A 22 -8.53 -9.10 10.90
N PRO A 23 -9.66 -8.61 11.43
CA PRO A 23 -10.27 -7.37 11.00
C PRO A 23 -9.33 -6.17 11.12
N PHE A 24 -9.46 -5.23 10.19
CA PHE A 24 -8.89 -3.89 10.23
C PHE A 24 -9.64 -2.99 9.23
N VAL A 25 -9.59 -1.69 9.47
CA VAL A 25 -10.08 -0.65 8.56
C VAL A 25 -8.90 -0.15 7.74
N ILE A 26 -9.13 0.10 6.45
CA ILE A 26 -8.16 0.78 5.58
C ILE A 26 -8.60 2.23 5.49
N ASP A 27 -7.89 3.10 6.21
CA ASP A 27 -8.15 4.53 6.25
C ASP A 27 -7.59 5.21 5.00
N ALA A 28 -6.35 4.92 4.66
CA ALA A 28 -5.72 5.39 3.43
C ALA A 28 -4.83 4.31 2.80
N TRP A 29 -4.68 4.36 1.49
CA TRP A 29 -3.90 3.43 0.68
C TRP A 29 -3.51 4.08 -0.64
N VAL A 30 -2.26 3.84 -1.05
CA VAL A 30 -1.76 4.05 -2.41
C VAL A 30 -0.83 2.89 -2.80
N LEU A 31 -0.98 2.40 -4.03
CA LEU A 31 -0.11 1.40 -4.63
C LEU A 31 0.69 2.05 -5.76
N LEU A 32 2.01 2.02 -5.66
CA LEU A 32 2.96 2.51 -6.66
C LEU A 32 3.65 1.32 -7.36
N PRO A 33 4.35 1.51 -8.49
CA PRO A 33 4.94 0.41 -9.25
C PRO A 33 5.96 -0.43 -8.48
N ASP A 34 6.63 0.14 -7.49
CA ASP A 34 7.74 -0.41 -6.70
C ASP A 34 7.43 -0.55 -5.20
N HIS A 35 6.51 0.26 -4.64
CA HIS A 35 6.12 0.21 -3.23
C HIS A 35 4.65 0.58 -3.01
N LEU A 36 4.20 0.56 -1.76
CA LEU A 36 2.87 1.01 -1.36
C LEU A 36 2.97 1.76 -0.04
N HIS A 37 2.01 2.65 0.21
CA HIS A 37 1.77 3.21 1.52
C HIS A 37 0.32 2.95 1.93
N CYS A 38 0.11 2.67 3.22
CA CYS A 38 -1.22 2.50 3.76
C CYS A 38 -1.29 2.96 5.21
N MET A 39 -2.51 3.24 5.65
CA MET A 39 -2.85 3.52 7.02
C MET A 39 -4.04 2.65 7.42
N TRP A 40 -3.90 1.96 8.55
CA TRP A 40 -4.89 1.04 9.07
C TRP A 40 -5.29 1.41 10.48
N THR A 41 -6.57 1.25 10.79
CA THR A 41 -7.09 1.21 12.15
C THR A 41 -7.40 -0.24 12.52
N LEU A 42 -6.79 -0.72 13.60
CA LEU A 42 -7.04 -2.06 14.14
C LEU A 42 -8.16 -2.03 15.19
N PRO A 43 -8.82 -3.18 15.46
CA PRO A 43 -9.78 -3.28 16.56
C PRO A 43 -9.18 -2.92 17.92
N ASP A 44 -10.02 -2.49 18.85
CA ASP A 44 -9.61 -2.18 20.22
C ASP A 44 -8.87 -3.37 20.87
N GLY A 45 -7.71 -3.08 21.47
CA GLY A 45 -6.86 -4.09 22.10
C GLY A 45 -6.01 -4.92 21.12
N ASP A 46 -6.08 -4.67 19.80
CA ASP A 46 -5.26 -5.33 18.79
C ASP A 46 -4.19 -4.39 18.22
N ALA A 47 -2.93 -4.83 18.30
CA ALA A 47 -1.78 -4.14 17.71
C ALA A 47 -1.01 -5.04 16.72
N ASP A 48 -1.55 -6.20 16.34
CA ASP A 48 -0.89 -7.20 15.52
C ASP A 48 -1.03 -6.91 14.01
N PHE A 49 -0.61 -5.70 13.60
CA PHE A 49 -0.44 -5.34 12.19
C PHE A 49 0.66 -6.17 11.52
N SER A 50 1.67 -6.58 12.30
CA SER A 50 2.82 -7.33 11.81
C SER A 50 2.43 -8.71 11.27
N THR A 51 1.56 -9.45 11.96
CA THR A 51 1.10 -10.75 11.45
C THR A 51 0.21 -10.61 10.23
N ARG A 52 -0.66 -9.58 10.18
CA ARG A 52 -1.49 -9.28 9.00
C ARG A 52 -0.60 -9.07 7.77
N TRP A 53 0.41 -8.20 7.89
CA TRP A 53 1.37 -7.97 6.80
C TRP A 53 2.18 -9.21 6.43
N LYS A 54 2.59 -10.03 7.40
CA LYS A 54 3.29 -11.29 7.15
C LYS A 54 2.44 -12.26 6.33
N ILE A 55 1.15 -12.40 6.68
CA ILE A 55 0.21 -13.27 5.94
C ILE A 55 -0.01 -12.73 4.54
N ILE A 56 -0.27 -11.43 4.39
CA ILE A 56 -0.51 -10.78 3.09
C ILE A 56 0.68 -10.99 2.16
N LYS A 57 1.90 -10.61 2.59
CA LYS A 57 3.12 -10.74 1.79
C LYS A 57 3.37 -12.19 1.36
N ARG A 58 3.15 -13.15 2.27
CA ARG A 58 3.31 -14.58 1.98
C ARG A 58 2.29 -15.06 0.94
N ALA A 59 1.01 -14.76 1.14
CA ALA A 59 -0.06 -15.24 0.26
C ALA A 59 0.09 -14.65 -1.15
N VAL A 60 0.35 -13.35 -1.29
CA VAL A 60 0.60 -12.73 -2.61
C VAL A 60 1.82 -13.38 -3.29
N SER A 61 2.89 -13.66 -2.54
CA SER A 61 4.08 -14.32 -3.11
C SER A 61 3.78 -15.74 -3.62
N LEU A 62 2.82 -16.45 -3.00
CA LEU A 62 2.41 -17.78 -3.44
C LEU A 62 1.53 -17.70 -4.69
N VAL A 63 0.55 -16.80 -4.70
CA VAL A 63 -0.35 -16.59 -5.86
C VAL A 63 0.44 -16.15 -7.10
N CYS A 64 1.39 -15.25 -6.92
CA CYS A 64 2.16 -14.66 -8.02
C CYS A 64 3.44 -15.44 -8.35
N ARG A 65 3.69 -16.60 -7.73
CA ARG A 65 4.98 -17.29 -7.76
C ARG A 65 5.46 -17.61 -9.18
N GLU A 66 4.60 -18.17 -10.02
CA GLU A 66 5.01 -18.65 -11.35
C GLU A 66 5.35 -17.48 -12.30
N ASN A 67 4.69 -16.34 -12.13
CA ASN A 67 4.86 -15.18 -13.03
C ASN A 67 5.91 -14.18 -12.54
N TYR A 68 6.21 -14.14 -11.24
CA TYR A 68 7.02 -13.07 -10.63
C TYR A 68 8.23 -13.55 -9.83
N ARG A 69 8.54 -14.85 -9.86
CA ARG A 69 9.81 -15.37 -9.33
C ARG A 69 10.95 -15.06 -10.29
N ARG A 70 11.63 -13.95 -10.04
CA ARG A 70 12.81 -13.49 -10.77
C ARG A 70 14.06 -14.17 -10.23
N ALA A 71 14.52 -15.25 -10.85
CA ALA A 71 15.68 -16.02 -10.37
C ALA A 71 16.95 -15.16 -10.24
N ASP A 72 17.07 -14.16 -11.09
CA ASP A 72 18.10 -13.12 -11.12
C ASP A 72 18.04 -12.16 -9.91
N TRP A 73 16.89 -11.99 -9.27
CA TRP A 73 16.75 -11.13 -8.07
C TRP A 73 16.91 -11.89 -6.75
N VAL A 74 17.21 -13.20 -6.83
CA VAL A 74 17.38 -14.05 -5.66
C VAL A 74 18.82 -13.96 -5.15
N THR A 75 19.05 -13.09 -4.17
CA THR A 75 20.32 -13.00 -3.43
C THR A 75 20.53 -14.19 -2.49
N GLU A 76 21.77 -14.44 -2.04
CA GLU A 76 22.07 -15.51 -1.08
C GLU A 76 21.27 -15.38 0.23
N SER A 77 21.12 -14.15 0.72
CA SER A 77 20.26 -13.83 1.87
C SER A 77 18.80 -14.24 1.63
N LYS A 78 18.24 -13.92 0.46
CA LYS A 78 16.88 -14.32 0.08
C LYS A 78 16.73 -15.84 -0.02
N ARG A 79 17.74 -16.55 -0.53
CA ARG A 79 17.76 -18.04 -0.54
C ARG A 79 17.74 -18.61 0.87
N LYS A 80 18.62 -18.12 1.75
CA LYS A 80 18.74 -18.56 3.14
C LYS A 80 17.42 -18.40 3.91
N HIS A 81 16.72 -17.29 3.68
CA HIS A 81 15.48 -16.97 4.38
C HIS A 81 14.21 -17.35 3.62
N ARG A 82 14.33 -18.03 2.47
CA ARG A 82 13.23 -18.42 1.58
C ARG A 82 12.30 -17.24 1.25
N GLU A 83 12.91 -16.08 1.00
CA GLU A 83 12.20 -14.84 0.72
C GLU A 83 11.70 -14.78 -0.72
N SER A 84 10.57 -14.08 -0.90
CA SER A 84 10.06 -13.70 -2.21
C SER A 84 10.93 -12.60 -2.85
N THR A 85 10.92 -12.56 -4.18
CA THR A 85 11.53 -11.50 -5.00
C THR A 85 10.63 -10.27 -5.14
N ILE A 86 9.35 -10.37 -4.74
CA ILE A 86 8.37 -9.29 -4.83
C ILE A 86 8.56 -8.26 -3.72
N TRP A 87 8.86 -8.71 -2.50
CA TRP A 87 8.82 -7.86 -1.31
C TRP A 87 10.23 -7.51 -0.80
N GLN A 88 10.40 -6.25 -0.41
CA GLN A 88 11.48 -5.85 0.50
C GLN A 88 11.26 -6.49 1.89
N ARG A 89 12.37 -6.85 2.54
CA ARG A 89 12.37 -7.36 3.91
C ARG A 89 11.96 -6.26 4.89
N ARG A 90 11.13 -6.61 5.87
CA ARG A 90 10.50 -5.68 6.84
C ARG A 90 9.62 -4.65 6.13
N PHE A 91 9.13 -3.68 6.89
CA PHE A 91 8.39 -2.51 6.43
C PHE A 91 8.69 -1.38 7.42
N TRP A 92 8.29 -0.16 7.08
CA TRP A 92 8.32 0.97 7.99
C TRP A 92 6.94 1.15 8.61
N GLU A 93 6.92 1.41 9.91
CA GLU A 93 5.72 1.65 10.69
C GLU A 93 5.81 2.97 11.46
N HIS A 94 4.67 3.66 11.56
CA HIS A 94 4.48 4.83 12.40
C HIS A 94 3.09 4.75 13.03
N GLN A 95 3.03 4.99 14.34
CA GLN A 95 1.77 5.04 15.06
C GLN A 95 1.22 6.45 15.05
N ILE A 96 0.04 6.61 14.44
CA ILE A 96 -0.70 7.88 14.42
C ILE A 96 -1.14 8.24 15.83
N ARG A 97 -0.87 9.49 16.24
CA ARG A 97 -1.05 9.93 17.63
C ARG A 97 -2.24 10.86 17.85
N ASP A 98 -2.64 11.58 16.81
CA ASP A 98 -3.71 12.57 16.84
C ASP A 98 -4.27 12.84 15.43
N GLU A 99 -5.34 13.64 15.37
CA GLU A 99 -6.05 13.98 14.13
C GLU A 99 -5.19 14.74 13.11
N ASN A 100 -4.26 15.58 13.59
CA ASN A 100 -3.39 16.35 12.71
C ASN A 100 -2.30 15.44 12.11
N ASP A 101 -1.78 14.50 12.90
CA ASP A 101 -0.88 13.46 12.42
C ASP A 101 -1.58 12.52 11.42
N PHE A 102 -2.85 12.16 11.69
CA PHE A 102 -3.70 11.41 10.78
C PHE A 102 -3.84 12.13 9.43
N SER A 103 -4.32 13.38 9.45
CA SER A 103 -4.55 14.17 8.24
C SER A 103 -3.29 14.32 7.39
N ARG A 104 -2.15 14.64 8.02
CA ARG A 104 -0.85 14.75 7.31
C ARG A 104 -0.40 13.45 6.66
N HIS A 105 -0.66 12.30 7.30
CA HIS A 105 -0.32 11.01 6.72
C HIS A 105 -1.28 10.59 5.60
N VAL A 106 -2.57 10.90 5.69
CA VAL A 106 -3.51 10.72 4.56
C VAL A 106 -3.05 11.54 3.36
N ASP A 107 -2.78 12.83 3.57
CA ASP A 107 -2.30 13.74 2.52
C ASP A 107 -1.01 13.19 1.88
N TYR A 108 -0.05 12.76 2.69
CA TYR A 108 1.19 12.17 2.21
C TYR A 108 0.94 10.91 1.35
N ILE A 109 0.05 10.01 1.80
CA ILE A 109 -0.29 8.79 1.09
C ILE A 109 -0.94 9.11 -0.26
N HIS A 110 -1.88 10.05 -0.33
CA HIS A 110 -2.57 10.38 -1.58
C HIS A 110 -1.74 11.25 -2.52
N PHE A 111 -0.82 12.06 -1.99
CA PHE A 111 0.11 12.88 -2.78
C PHE A 111 1.26 12.06 -3.40
N ASN A 112 1.54 10.86 -2.88
CA ASN A 112 2.70 10.06 -3.29
C ASN A 112 2.86 9.83 -4.80
N PRO A 113 1.79 9.56 -5.58
CA PRO A 113 1.91 9.40 -7.03
C PRO A 113 2.45 10.65 -7.73
N VAL A 114 2.05 11.84 -7.26
CA VAL A 114 2.53 13.14 -7.76
C VAL A 114 3.98 13.36 -7.33
N LYS A 115 4.28 13.13 -6.04
CA LYS A 115 5.65 13.20 -5.49
C LYS A 115 6.65 12.34 -6.26
N HIS A 116 6.24 11.14 -6.68
CA HIS A 116 7.06 10.20 -7.46
C HIS A 116 7.02 10.44 -8.98
N GLY A 117 6.33 11.49 -9.44
CA GLY A 117 6.29 11.90 -10.84
C GLY A 117 5.50 10.95 -11.75
N HIS A 118 4.61 10.13 -11.19
CA HIS A 118 3.77 9.22 -11.99
C HIS A 118 2.61 9.93 -12.68
N VAL A 119 2.08 10.99 -12.04
CA VAL A 119 0.95 11.79 -12.52
C VAL A 119 1.15 13.25 -12.11
N GLN A 120 0.48 14.18 -12.80
CA GLN A 120 0.48 15.60 -12.44
C GLN A 120 -0.56 15.97 -11.38
N TYR A 121 -1.64 15.18 -11.28
CA TYR A 121 -2.73 15.37 -10.34
C TYR A 121 -2.99 14.07 -9.58
N ALA A 122 -3.27 14.14 -8.28
CA ALA A 122 -3.53 12.94 -7.46
C ALA A 122 -4.72 12.12 -7.98
N VAL A 123 -5.72 12.79 -8.58
CA VAL A 123 -6.91 12.16 -9.17
C VAL A 123 -6.60 11.25 -10.37
N ASP A 124 -5.49 11.49 -11.06
CA ASP A 124 -5.13 10.70 -12.24
C ASP A 124 -4.52 9.33 -11.86
N TRP A 125 -4.21 9.10 -10.57
CA TRP A 125 -3.63 7.85 -10.12
C TRP A 125 -4.70 6.85 -9.66
N PRO A 126 -5.03 5.80 -10.44
CA PRO A 126 -6.19 4.95 -10.18
C PRO A 126 -6.04 4.07 -8.94
N TYR A 127 -4.81 3.76 -8.51
CA TYR A 127 -4.53 2.77 -7.47
C TYR A 127 -4.41 3.41 -6.07
N SER A 128 -5.41 4.20 -5.72
CA SER A 128 -5.44 4.97 -4.47
C SER A 128 -6.86 5.07 -3.91
N THR A 129 -6.93 5.14 -2.58
CA THR A 129 -8.16 5.51 -1.84
C THR A 129 -8.52 6.99 -1.98
N PHE A 130 -7.70 7.80 -2.65
CA PHE A 130 -7.96 9.21 -2.93
C PHE A 130 -9.37 9.46 -3.52
N HIS A 131 -9.80 8.64 -4.48
CA HIS A 131 -11.13 8.76 -5.12
C HIS A 131 -12.29 8.61 -4.14
N ARG A 132 -12.12 7.79 -3.08
CA ARG A 132 -13.10 7.71 -1.99
C ARG A 132 -13.19 9.05 -1.26
N TYR A 133 -12.05 9.66 -0.96
CA TYR A 133 -12.01 10.94 -0.25
C TYR A 133 -12.56 12.09 -1.09
N VAL A 134 -12.36 12.09 -2.41
CA VAL A 134 -13.01 13.04 -3.33
C VAL A 134 -14.53 12.85 -3.31
N ARG A 135 -15.01 11.61 -3.48
CA ARG A 135 -16.45 11.31 -3.47
C ARG A 135 -17.12 11.67 -2.15
N ASP A 136 -16.43 11.46 -1.03
CA ASP A 136 -16.94 11.73 0.31
C ASP A 136 -16.78 13.23 0.69
N GLY A 137 -16.25 14.07 -0.22
CA GLY A 137 -16.16 15.53 -0.07
C GLY A 137 -14.99 16.03 0.78
N VAL A 138 -14.03 15.15 1.11
CA VAL A 138 -12.84 15.50 1.91
C VAL A 138 -11.79 16.23 1.07
N TYR A 139 -11.57 15.78 -0.17
CA TYR A 139 -10.71 16.48 -1.13
C TYR A 139 -11.51 17.10 -2.26
N ALA A 140 -11.03 18.25 -2.73
CA ALA A 140 -11.42 18.75 -4.05
C ALA A 140 -10.87 17.81 -5.14
N HIS A 141 -11.55 17.74 -6.28
CA HIS A 141 -11.14 16.88 -7.40
C HIS A 141 -9.74 17.25 -7.95
N ASP A 142 -9.38 18.53 -7.88
CA ASP A 142 -8.11 19.11 -8.30
C ASP A 142 -7.09 19.23 -7.15
N TRP A 143 -7.39 18.68 -5.98
CA TRP A 143 -6.47 18.67 -4.85
C TRP A 143 -5.15 17.99 -5.24
N ALA A 144 -4.05 18.61 -4.80
CA ALA A 144 -2.69 18.22 -5.17
C ALA A 144 -2.46 18.09 -6.69
N GLY A 145 -3.11 18.97 -7.46
CA GLY A 145 -2.77 19.27 -8.84
C GLY A 145 -1.67 20.31 -8.94
N ALA A 146 -0.76 20.12 -9.91
CA ALA A 146 0.31 21.03 -10.31
C ALA A 146 0.79 21.97 -9.18
N MET A 147 1.86 21.57 -8.48
CA MET A 147 2.70 22.48 -7.71
C MET A 147 2.79 23.81 -8.47
N GLU A 148 2.18 24.88 -7.95
CA GLU A 148 2.68 26.22 -8.22
C GLU A 148 4.15 26.15 -7.84
N ALA A 149 5.01 26.11 -8.87
CA ALA A 149 6.44 26.20 -8.69
C ALA A 149 6.70 27.49 -7.88
N ARG A 150 7.03 27.31 -6.61
CA ARG A 150 7.76 28.31 -5.84
C ARG A 150 9.22 27.95 -5.84
#